data_AF-A0A450TR89-F1
#
_entry.id   AF-A0A450TR89-F1
#
_cell.length_a   1.000
_cell.length_b   1.000
_cell.length_c   1.000
_cell.angle_alpha   90.00
_cell.angle_beta   90.00
_cell.angle_gamma   90.00
#
_symmetry.space_group_name_H-M   'P 1'
#
loop_
_entity.id
_entity.type
_entity.pdbx_description
1 polymer ?
#
loop_
_entity_poly.entity_id
_entity_poly.type
_entity_poly.pdbx_seq_one_letter_code
_entity_poly.pdbx_strand_id
1 'polypeptide(L)'
;MPPYEAAEKIRKAKEEWMERGMRKGMREGKIKGREEGMGIGREEGLMEGLQEGERKKAIEMAMTLLDRGMDVSEVSEISGLPEEEIRALSID
;
A
#
# COMPACT_ATOMS: atom_id res chain seq x y z
N MET A 1 38.67 27.16 38.68
CA MET A 1 38.40 25.88 38.00
C MET A 1 39.67 25.48 37.25
N PRO A 2 40.36 24.42 37.66
CA PRO A 2 41.52 23.91 36.96
C PRO A 2 41.20 23.60 35.48
N PRO A 3 42.16 23.78 34.55
CA PRO A 3 41.94 23.57 33.11
C PRO A 3 41.39 22.17 32.75
N TYR A 4 41.71 21.14 33.53
CA TYR A 4 41.22 19.78 33.31
C TYR A 4 39.71 19.63 33.57
N GLU A 5 39.14 20.37 34.53
CA GLU A 5 37.70 20.33 34.83
C GLU A 5 36.86 20.99 33.72
N ALA A 6 37.41 22.01 33.06
CA ALA A 6 36.75 22.65 31.92
C ALA A 6 36.68 21.70 30.72
N ALA A 7 37.78 21.00 30.42
CA ALA A 7 37.85 20.03 29.32
C ALA A 7 36.90 18.84 29.54
N GLU A 8 36.80 18.33 30.78
CA GLU A 8 35.89 17.23 31.11
C GLU A 8 34.42 17.62 30.93
N LYS A 9 34.05 18.84 31.35
CA LYS A 9 32.69 19.37 31.14
C LYS A 9 32.33 19.48 29.67
N ILE A 10 33.25 19.97 28.84
CA ILE A 10 33.03 20.09 27.39
C ILE A 10 32.87 18.71 26.76
N ARG A 11 33.69 17.72 27.17
CA ARG A 11 33.58 16.34 26.67
C ARG A 11 32.23 15.72 27.03
N LYS A 12 31.81 15.82 28.30
CA LYS A 12 30.49 15.30 28.75
C LYS A 12 29.35 15.95 28.00
N ALA A 13 29.37 17.28 27.85
CA ALA A 13 28.36 17.98 27.08
C ALA A 13 28.31 17.50 25.62
N LYS A 14 29.47 17.26 24.99
CA LYS A 14 29.53 16.72 23.62
C LYS A 14 28.93 15.31 23.54
N GLU A 15 29.28 14.43 24.48
CA GLU A 15 28.76 13.06 24.56
C GLU A 15 27.23 13.05 24.75
N GLU A 16 26.71 13.86 25.67
CA GLU A 16 25.26 14.01 25.90
C GLU A 16 24.53 14.55 24.67
N TRP A 17 25.12 15.54 23.98
CA TRP A 17 24.56 16.08 22.73
C TRP A 17 24.52 15.03 21.62
N MET A 18 25.59 14.26 21.45
CA MET A 18 25.65 13.18 20.46
C MET A 18 24.63 12.09 20.78
N GLU A 19 24.55 11.65 22.04
CA GLU A 19 23.57 10.64 22.46
C GLU A 19 22.13 11.12 22.25
N ARG A 20 21.82 12.36 22.62
CA ARG A 20 20.51 12.96 22.40
C ARG A 20 20.17 13.07 20.92
N GLY A 21 21.14 13.47 20.09
CA GLY A 21 21.00 13.55 18.63
C GLY A 21 20.70 12.18 18.02
N MET A 22 21.48 11.16 18.37
CA MET A 22 21.27 9.78 17.91
C MET A 22 19.92 9.23 18.34
N ARG A 23 19.55 9.42 19.62
CA ARG A 23 18.26 8.96 20.16
C ARG A 23 17.09 9.64 19.46
N LYS A 24 17.19 10.94 19.19
CA LYS A 24 16.18 11.70 18.44
C LYS A 24 16.08 11.19 17.00
N GLY A 25 17.19 11.09 16.29
CA GLY A 25 17.23 10.61 14.91
C GLY A 25 16.67 9.19 14.75
N MET A 26 17.02 8.28 15.65
CA MET A 26 16.48 6.91 15.63
C MET A 26 14.98 6.88 15.90
N ARG A 27 14.49 7.69 16.84
CA ARG A 27 13.06 7.80 17.14
C ARG A 27 12.28 8.38 15.96
N GLU A 28 12.76 9.48 15.38
CA GLU A 28 12.12 10.12 14.23
C GLU A 28 12.15 9.21 13.00
N GLY A 29 13.27 8.56 12.71
CA GLY A 29 13.37 7.60 11.62
C GLY A 29 12.42 6.41 11.77
N LYS A 30 12.27 5.88 12.99
CA LYS A 30 11.33 4.78 13.26
C LYS A 30 9.87 5.22 13.11
N ILE A 31 9.51 6.42 13.57
CA ILE A 31 8.16 6.96 13.43
C ILE A 31 7.86 7.17 11.94
N LYS A 32 8.72 7.91 11.24
CA LYS A 32 8.55 8.23 9.83
C LYS A 32 8.47 6.98 8.96
N GLY A 33 9.40 6.03 9.13
CA GLY A 33 9.38 4.78 8.36
C GLY A 33 8.13 3.93 8.62
N ARG A 34 7.59 3.95 9.85
CA ARG A 34 6.33 3.25 10.16
C ARG A 34 5.13 3.94 9.53
N GLU A 35 5.06 5.26 9.60
CA GLU A 35 3.97 6.05 9.01
C GLU A 35 3.95 5.91 7.49
N GLU A 36 5.12 6.05 6.84
CA GLU A 36 5.27 5.86 5.39
C GLU A 36 4.89 4.44 4.97
N GLY A 37 5.42 3.41 5.65
CA GLY A 37 5.10 2.02 5.33
C GLY A 37 3.62 1.68 5.51
N MET A 38 2.97 2.23 6.54
CA MET A 38 1.53 2.05 6.76
C MET A 38 0.69 2.81 5.73
N GLY A 39 1.14 3.99 5.32
CA GLY A 39 0.49 4.77 4.26
C GLY A 39 0.51 4.05 2.92
N ILE A 40 1.71 3.65 2.47
CA ILE A 40 1.91 2.92 1.21
C ILE A 40 1.11 1.62 1.21
N GLY A 41 1.27 0.78 2.24
CA GLY A 41 0.57 -0.51 2.28
C GLY A 41 -0.96 -0.38 2.33
N ARG A 42 -1.49 0.70 2.92
CA ARG A 42 -2.93 0.97 2.92
C ARG A 42 -3.41 1.40 1.53
N GLU A 43 -2.65 2.24 0.85
CA GLU A 43 -3.00 2.74 -0.48
C GLU A 43 -2.95 1.63 -1.53
N GLU A 44 -1.86 0.84 -1.54
CA GLU A 44 -1.71 -0.32 -2.41
C GLU A 44 -2.83 -1.35 -2.16
N GLY A 45 -3.06 -1.73 -0.91
CA GLY A 45 -4.10 -2.70 -0.57
C GLY A 45 -5.53 -2.21 -0.90
N LEU A 46 -5.79 -0.91 -0.79
CA LEU A 46 -7.08 -0.34 -1.21
C LEU A 46 -7.24 -0.39 -2.73
N MET A 47 -6.20 -0.03 -3.49
CA MET A 47 -6.22 -0.03 -4.94
C MET A 47 -6.40 -1.45 -5.49
N GLU A 48 -5.62 -2.41 -5.00
CA GLU A 48 -5.76 -3.83 -5.35
C GLU A 48 -7.15 -4.36 -5.00
N GLY A 49 -7.65 -4.05 -3.80
CA GLY A 49 -8.97 -4.47 -3.36
C GLY A 49 -10.12 -3.91 -4.21
N LEU A 50 -10.02 -2.64 -4.64
CA LEU A 50 -11.00 -2.03 -5.54
C LEU A 50 -10.97 -2.67 -6.93
N GLN A 51 -9.77 -2.85 -7.50
CA GLN A 51 -9.61 -3.45 -8.83
C GLN A 51 -10.13 -4.90 -8.85
N GLU A 52 -9.78 -5.70 -7.85
CA GLU A 52 -10.25 -7.07 -7.70
C GLU A 52 -11.79 -7.12 -7.50
N GLY A 53 -12.35 -6.17 -6.75
CA GLY A 53 -13.79 -6.05 -6.54
C GLY A 53 -14.54 -5.70 -7.83
N GLU A 54 -14.06 -4.72 -8.58
CA GLU A 54 -14.62 -4.35 -9.89
C GLU A 54 -14.55 -5.51 -10.88
N ARG A 55 -13.40 -6.20 -10.91
CA ARG A 55 -13.18 -7.38 -11.74
C ARG A 55 -14.15 -8.51 -11.41
N LYS A 56 -14.30 -8.85 -10.13
CA LYS A 56 -15.27 -9.87 -9.66
C LYS A 56 -16.69 -9.53 -10.06
N LYS A 57 -17.10 -8.28 -9.82
CA LYS A 57 -18.44 -7.81 -10.19
C LYS A 57 -18.68 -7.91 -11.69
N ALA A 58 -17.69 -7.56 -12.51
CA ALA A 58 -17.80 -7.67 -13.96
C ALA A 58 -17.99 -9.13 -14.40
N ILE A 59 -17.25 -10.08 -13.80
CA ILE A 59 -17.39 -11.52 -14.05
C ILE A 59 -18.77 -12.03 -13.64
N GLU A 60 -19.21 -11.74 -12.40
CA GLU A 60 -20.52 -12.15 -11.89
C GLU A 60 -21.66 -11.63 -12.77
N MET A 61 -21.54 -10.38 -13.23
CA MET A 61 -22.49 -9.79 -14.14
C MET A 61 -22.48 -10.49 -15.50
N ALA A 62 -21.30 -10.75 -16.09
CA ALA A 62 -21.19 -11.46 -17.35
C ALA A 62 -21.81 -12.87 -17.29
N MET A 63 -21.53 -13.64 -16.23
CA MET A 63 -22.13 -14.96 -16.00
C MET A 63 -23.67 -14.86 -15.93
N THR A 64 -24.18 -13.91 -15.15
CA THR A 64 -25.63 -13.71 -15.01
C THR A 64 -26.32 -13.35 -16.34
N LEU A 65 -25.64 -12.60 -17.21
CA LEU A 65 -26.19 -12.22 -18.52
C LEU A 65 -26.13 -13.39 -19.52
N LEU A 66 -25.05 -14.18 -19.50
CA LEU A 66 -24.94 -15.41 -20.28
C LEU A 66 -26.01 -16.43 -19.87
N ASP A 67 -26.26 -16.61 -18.57
CA ASP A 67 -27.31 -17.48 -18.04
C ASP A 67 -28.72 -17.07 -18.50
N ARG A 68 -28.91 -15.78 -18.84
CA ARG A 68 -30.15 -15.24 -19.42
C ARG A 68 -30.23 -15.42 -20.95
N GLY A 69 -29.23 -16.03 -21.56
CA GLY A 69 -29.17 -16.31 -23.00
C GLY A 69 -28.78 -15.10 -23.85
N MET A 70 -28.17 -14.07 -23.26
CA MET A 70 -27.62 -12.94 -24.02
C MET A 70 -26.38 -13.39 -24.79
N ASP A 71 -26.15 -12.81 -25.97
CA ASP A 71 -24.98 -13.16 -26.76
C ASP A 71 -23.70 -12.50 -26.24
N VAL A 72 -22.55 -13.09 -26.59
CA VAL A 72 -21.23 -12.67 -26.10
C VAL A 72 -20.93 -11.19 -26.37
N SER A 73 -21.44 -10.64 -27.48
CA SER A 73 -21.19 -9.25 -27.85
C SER A 73 -21.98 -8.29 -26.95
N GLU A 74 -23.26 -8.58 -26.68
CA GLU A 74 -24.07 -7.81 -25.73
C GLU A 74 -23.51 -7.91 -24.30
N VAL A 75 -23.08 -9.10 -23.89
CA VAL A 75 -22.46 -9.30 -22.57
C VAL A 75 -21.17 -8.50 -22.44
N SER A 76 -20.36 -8.45 -23.49
CA SER A 76 -19.12 -7.65 -23.56
C SER A 76 -19.39 -6.17 -23.36
N GLU A 77 -20.40 -5.63 -24.07
CA GLU A 77 -20.79 -4.23 -23.94
C GLU A 77 -21.27 -3.88 -22.52
N ILE A 78 -22.08 -4.75 -21.89
CA ILE A 78 -22.65 -4.47 -20.56
C ILE A 78 -21.65 -4.70 -19.42
N SER A 79 -20.88 -5.79 -19.49
CA SER A 79 -19.91 -6.17 -18.44
C SER A 79 -18.60 -5.42 -18.51
N GLY A 80 -18.27 -4.86 -19.67
CA GLY A 80 -16.97 -4.24 -19.94
C GLY A 80 -15.82 -5.26 -20.00
N LEU A 81 -16.13 -6.57 -20.02
CA LEU A 81 -15.15 -7.63 -20.23
C LEU A 81 -14.96 -7.88 -21.72
N PRO A 82 -13.74 -8.20 -22.18
CA PRO A 82 -13.50 -8.56 -23.56
C PRO A 82 -14.22 -9.87 -23.90
N GLU A 83 -14.69 -10.00 -25.16
CA GLU A 83 -15.40 -11.20 -25.61
C GLU A 83 -14.59 -12.49 -25.40
N GLU A 84 -13.26 -12.43 -25.50
CA GLU A 84 -12.37 -13.58 -25.26
C GLU A 84 -12.50 -14.11 -23.82
N GLU A 85 -12.57 -13.21 -22.84
CA GLU A 85 -12.77 -13.58 -21.44
C GLU A 85 -14.18 -14.12 -21.20
N ILE A 86 -15.19 -13.51 -21.81
CA ILE A 86 -16.58 -13.95 -21.69
C ILE A 86 -16.75 -15.36 -22.28
N ARG A 87 -16.13 -15.65 -23.42
CA ARG A 87 -16.12 -17.00 -24.01
C ARG A 87 -15.48 -18.01 -23.08
N ALA A 88 -14.44 -17.64 -22.34
CA ALA A 88 -13.82 -18.52 -21.35
C ALA A 88 -14.72 -18.79 -20.13
N LEU A 89 -15.65 -17.89 -19.78
CA LEU A 89 -16.65 -18.10 -18.72
C LEU A 89 -17.76 -19.09 -19.13
N SER A 90 -17.99 -19.27 -20.43
CA SER A 90 -19.07 -20.11 -20.98
C SER A 90 -18.64 -21.57 -21.24
N ILE A 91 -17.40 -21.95 -20.94
CA ILE A 91 -16.90 -23.31 -21.15
C ILE A 91 -17.17 -24.13 -19.88
N ASP A 92 -18.36 -24.75 -19.83
CA ASP A 92 -18.66 -25.95 -19.02
C ASP A 92 -19.09 -27.09 -19.96
#